data_AF-A0A2D4YFE6-F1
#
_entry.id   AF-A0A2D4YFE6-F1
#
_cell.length_a   1.000
_cell.length_b   1.000
_cell.length_c   1.000
_cell.angle_alpha   90.00
_cell.angle_beta   90.00
_cell.angle_gamma   90.00
#
_symmetry.space_group_name_H-M   'P 1'
#
loop_
_entity.id
_entity.type
_entity.pdbx_description
1 polymer ?
#
loop_
_entity_poly.entity_id
_entity_poly.type
_entity_poly.pdbx_seq_one_letter_code
_entity_poly.pdbx_strand_id
1 'polypeptide(L)'
;MKNNLLFILLASLFFTSCLFAQDFDSKLEGLAEDIATKIGEKSKKKIAVWGFFEASGNQTALGNYITEDFSVYITNHGENFEIIDRNHLDLLLKEHQLNAEGFIDSDTAKEIGKITAADAIITGTYSIVGTDKVKVRVKVLDTESALQFAANMGLLPLNDGLKEIAGTKYGNDGTTTSNSPNNPIDCESEKGTLCFNNTTNEKMIILIEYYKHSKSTGMNSLNNSNLIIDAGETKCFYELYDRQTKYYIATFESFTKDFKAADKYLKHDYYTQFLKDKGEIMVEACKEKTFVIK
;
A
#
# COMPACT_ATOMS: atom_id res chain seq x y z
N MET A 1 -46.03 54.03 3.77
CA MET A 1 -44.58 53.72 3.64
C MET A 1 -44.08 52.82 4.77
N LYS A 2 -44.73 51.67 5.03
CA LYS A 2 -44.33 50.75 6.14
C LYS A 2 -44.11 49.29 5.69
N ASN A 3 -44.45 48.94 4.44
CA ASN A 3 -44.35 47.57 3.94
C ASN A 3 -43.11 47.30 3.06
N ASN A 4 -42.34 48.32 2.68
CA ASN A 4 -41.14 48.13 1.84
C ASN A 4 -39.87 47.85 2.64
N LEU A 5 -39.87 48.08 3.96
CA LEU A 5 -38.71 47.80 4.82
C LEU A 5 -38.60 46.30 5.16
N LEU A 6 -39.74 45.58 5.20
CA LEU A 6 -39.78 44.16 5.51
C LEU A 6 -39.29 43.27 4.35
N PHE A 7 -39.50 43.72 3.10
CA PHE A 7 -39.06 42.99 1.91
C PHE A 7 -37.56 43.07 1.66
N ILE A 8 -36.91 44.19 2.03
CA ILE A 8 -35.47 44.36 1.87
C ILE A 8 -34.69 43.55 2.92
N LEU A 9 -35.26 43.36 4.12
CA LEU A 9 -34.69 42.52 5.18
C LEU A 9 -34.84 41.01 4.91
N LEU A 10 -35.83 40.60 4.12
CA LEU A 10 -36.04 39.19 3.76
C LEU A 10 -35.16 38.75 2.56
N ALA A 11 -34.79 39.69 1.68
CA ALA A 11 -33.94 39.42 0.52
C ALA A 11 -32.44 39.28 0.86
N SER A 12 -31.97 39.87 1.97
CA SER A 12 -30.58 39.71 2.43
C SER A 12 -30.33 38.42 3.23
N LEU A 13 -31.39 37.74 3.68
CA LEU A 13 -31.33 36.47 4.41
C LEU A 13 -31.30 35.24 3.49
N PHE A 14 -31.55 35.41 2.19
CA PHE A 14 -31.51 34.32 1.20
C PHE A 14 -30.21 34.22 0.39
N PHE A 15 -29.27 35.14 0.59
CA PHE A 15 -27.98 35.13 -0.13
C PHE A 15 -26.82 34.48 0.65
N THR A 16 -27.09 33.95 1.85
CA THR A 16 -26.04 33.45 2.77
C THR A 16 -26.07 31.94 3.00
N SER A 17 -26.66 31.16 2.09
CA SER A 17 -26.75 29.70 2.23
C SER A 17 -26.25 28.94 1.01
N CYS A 18 -25.06 29.29 0.52
CA CYS A 18 -24.31 28.40 -0.39
C CYS A 18 -22.80 28.65 -0.29
N LEU A 19 -22.23 28.46 0.90
CA LEU A 19 -20.79 28.40 1.08
C LEU A 19 -20.48 27.26 2.06
N PHE A 20 -19.47 26.47 1.71
CA PHE A 20 -18.90 25.34 2.46
C PHE A 20 -19.47 23.94 2.16
N ALA A 21 -19.52 23.57 0.88
CA ALA A 21 -18.86 22.33 0.51
C ALA A 21 -17.49 22.72 -0.05
N GLN A 22 -16.45 22.73 0.80
CA GLN A 22 -15.10 22.74 0.24
C GLN A 22 -14.91 21.38 -0.41
N ASP A 23 -14.54 21.37 -1.67
CA ASP A 23 -14.33 20.14 -2.41
C ASP A 23 -12.98 19.52 -2.03
N PHE A 24 -12.92 18.19 -1.97
CA PHE A 24 -11.69 17.45 -1.64
C PHE A 24 -10.60 17.81 -2.64
N ASP A 25 -10.95 17.75 -3.92
CA ASP A 25 -10.05 17.92 -5.06
C ASP A 25 -9.42 19.31 -5.05
N SER A 26 -10.22 20.36 -4.85
CA SER A 26 -9.71 21.74 -4.72
C SER A 26 -8.70 21.92 -3.59
N LYS A 27 -8.89 21.21 -2.46
CA LYS A 27 -7.96 21.27 -1.33
C LYS A 27 -6.70 20.45 -1.59
N LEU A 28 -6.82 19.33 -2.30
CA LEU A 28 -5.68 18.52 -2.70
C LEU A 28 -4.82 19.26 -3.73
N GLU A 29 -5.46 19.91 -4.71
CA GLU A 29 -4.83 20.76 -5.70
C GLU A 29 -4.08 21.92 -5.05
N GLY A 30 -4.69 22.60 -4.07
CA GLY A 30 -4.01 23.66 -3.32
C GLY A 30 -2.78 23.18 -2.53
N LEU A 31 -2.75 21.90 -2.09
CA LEU A 31 -1.53 21.32 -1.53
C LEU A 31 -0.47 21.07 -2.62
N ALA A 32 -0.87 20.63 -3.81
CA ALA A 32 0.02 20.39 -4.92
C ALA A 32 0.65 21.69 -5.44
N GLU A 33 -0.14 22.76 -5.58
CA GLU A 33 0.32 24.09 -6.00
C GLU A 33 1.42 24.63 -5.07
N ASP A 34 1.21 24.57 -3.75
CA ASP A 34 2.22 24.99 -2.77
C ASP A 34 3.49 24.12 -2.83
N ILE A 35 3.33 22.80 -3.02
CA ILE A 35 4.47 21.88 -3.16
C ILE A 35 5.23 22.18 -4.45
N ALA A 36 4.54 22.41 -5.57
CA ALA A 36 5.16 22.74 -6.86
C ALA A 36 5.98 24.04 -6.75
N THR A 37 5.43 25.07 -6.11
CA THR A 37 6.13 26.33 -5.84
C THR A 37 7.43 26.09 -5.07
N LYS A 38 7.38 25.32 -3.97
CA LYS A 38 8.56 25.00 -3.14
C LYS A 38 9.60 24.15 -3.88
N ILE A 39 9.19 23.30 -4.80
CA ILE A 39 10.10 22.52 -5.65
C ILE A 39 10.78 23.44 -6.67
N GLY A 40 10.04 24.36 -7.29
CA GLY A 40 10.56 25.33 -8.25
C GLY A 40 11.66 26.22 -7.67
N GLU A 41 11.52 26.64 -6.41
CA GLU A 41 12.55 27.41 -5.67
C GLU A 41 13.88 26.66 -5.51
N LYS A 42 13.89 25.33 -5.64
CA LYS A 42 15.08 24.48 -5.53
C LYS A 42 15.63 24.01 -6.87
N SER A 43 15.09 24.51 -7.99
CA SER A 43 15.55 24.18 -9.36
C SER A 43 15.55 22.67 -9.68
N LYS A 44 14.68 21.90 -9.03
CA LYS A 44 14.47 20.47 -9.31
C LYS A 44 13.52 20.32 -10.49
N LYS A 45 13.84 19.45 -11.46
CA LYS A 45 13.07 19.32 -12.70
C LYS A 45 12.44 17.94 -12.87
N LYS A 46 13.19 16.87 -12.61
CA LYS A 46 12.68 15.50 -12.68
C LYS A 46 12.09 15.09 -11.35
N ILE A 47 10.78 14.97 -11.28
CA ILE A 47 10.07 14.75 -10.03
C ILE A 47 9.34 13.42 -10.11
N ALA A 48 9.60 12.52 -9.16
CA ALA A 48 8.86 11.27 -9.04
C ALA A 48 7.77 11.40 -7.99
N VAL A 49 6.53 11.05 -8.34
CA VAL A 49 5.44 10.93 -7.36
C VAL A 49 5.38 9.48 -6.91
N TRP A 50 5.85 9.23 -5.69
CA TRP A 50 6.03 7.87 -5.17
C TRP A 50 4.75 7.25 -4.63
N GLY A 51 3.90 8.08 -4.02
CA GLY A 51 2.61 7.66 -3.51
C GLY A 51 2.22 8.24 -2.16
N PHE A 52 0.95 8.06 -1.82
CA PHE A 52 0.35 8.42 -0.55
C PHE A 52 -0.16 7.19 0.18
N PHE A 53 0.29 7.03 1.42
CA PHE A 53 0.05 5.83 2.22
C PHE A 53 -0.70 6.16 3.49
N GLU A 54 -1.35 5.17 4.09
CA GLU A 54 -1.82 5.31 5.47
C GLU A 54 -0.62 5.52 6.41
N ALA A 55 -0.89 6.00 7.63
CA ALA A 55 0.16 6.11 8.66
C ALA A 55 0.83 4.75 8.98
N SER A 56 0.14 3.63 8.72
CA SER A 56 0.65 2.27 8.81
C SER A 56 1.57 1.85 7.64
N GLY A 57 1.69 2.67 6.60
CA GLY A 57 2.46 2.38 5.39
C GLY A 57 1.67 1.63 4.31
N ASN A 58 0.38 1.36 4.52
CA ASN A 58 -0.46 0.67 3.55
C ASN A 58 -0.82 1.60 2.37
N GLN A 59 -0.71 1.06 1.14
CA GLN A 59 -1.28 1.68 -0.06
C GLN A 59 -2.73 1.20 -0.20
N THR A 60 -3.67 2.12 -0.42
CA THR A 60 -5.12 1.85 -0.50
C THR A 60 -5.71 2.50 -1.76
N ALA A 61 -7.00 2.28 -2.03
CA ALA A 61 -7.65 2.99 -3.13
C ALA A 61 -7.72 4.50 -2.91
N LEU A 62 -7.97 4.97 -1.69
CA LEU A 62 -7.88 6.40 -1.38
C LEU A 62 -6.44 6.92 -1.51
N GLY A 63 -5.44 6.14 -1.08
CA GLY A 63 -4.04 6.49 -1.28
C GLY A 63 -3.65 6.59 -2.75
N ASN A 64 -4.13 5.65 -3.58
CA ASN A 64 -3.96 5.67 -5.03
C ASN A 64 -4.67 6.85 -5.66
N TYR A 65 -5.93 7.11 -5.30
CA TYR A 65 -6.69 8.27 -5.76
C TYR A 65 -5.92 9.57 -5.48
N ILE A 66 -5.46 9.76 -4.23
CA ILE A 66 -4.63 10.90 -3.87
C ILE A 66 -3.36 10.95 -4.71
N THR A 67 -2.71 9.80 -4.96
CA THR A 67 -1.47 9.73 -5.73
C THR A 67 -1.66 10.16 -7.19
N GLU A 68 -2.65 9.61 -7.87
CA GLU A 68 -2.97 9.91 -9.28
C GLU A 68 -3.32 11.39 -9.44
N ASP A 69 -4.25 11.89 -8.63
CA ASP A 69 -4.69 13.28 -8.71
C ASP A 69 -3.57 14.26 -8.36
N PHE A 70 -2.77 13.94 -7.33
CA PHE A 70 -1.62 14.77 -6.97
C PHE A 70 -0.55 14.78 -8.07
N SER A 71 -0.34 13.66 -8.78
CA SER A 71 0.53 13.58 -9.95
C SER A 71 0.07 14.53 -11.07
N VAL A 72 -1.23 14.54 -11.35
CA VAL A 72 -1.85 15.46 -12.32
C VAL A 72 -1.69 16.92 -11.88
N TYR A 73 -2.00 17.25 -10.62
CA TYR A 73 -1.91 18.62 -10.13
C TYR A 73 -0.47 19.13 -10.11
N ILE A 74 0.50 18.31 -9.71
CA ILE A 74 1.92 18.68 -9.78
C ILE A 74 2.37 18.92 -11.23
N THR A 75 1.86 18.14 -12.18
CA THR A 75 2.12 18.37 -13.61
C THR A 75 1.57 19.72 -14.09
N ASN A 76 0.38 20.10 -13.61
CA ASN A 76 -0.28 21.35 -14.03
C ASN A 76 0.35 22.60 -13.39
N HIS A 77 0.77 22.51 -12.13
CA HIS A 77 1.32 23.64 -11.36
C HIS A 77 2.85 23.73 -11.42
N GLY A 78 3.53 22.66 -11.83
CA GLY A 78 4.97 22.60 -11.96
C GLY A 78 5.48 23.16 -13.28
N GLU A 79 6.06 24.35 -13.27
CA GLU A 79 6.71 24.89 -14.47
C GLU A 79 7.97 24.07 -14.83
N ASN A 80 7.96 23.44 -16.01
CA ASN A 80 9.06 22.63 -16.55
C ASN A 80 9.40 21.40 -15.70
N PHE A 81 8.44 20.84 -14.97
CA PHE A 81 8.65 19.55 -14.32
C PHE A 81 8.47 18.39 -15.31
N GLU A 82 9.40 17.44 -15.24
CA GLU A 82 9.28 16.13 -15.88
C GLU A 82 8.77 15.15 -14.82
N ILE A 83 7.47 14.86 -14.85
CA ILE A 83 6.83 14.01 -13.84
C ILE A 83 6.99 12.54 -14.20
N ILE A 84 7.54 11.80 -13.25
CA ILE A 84 7.65 10.34 -13.30
C ILE A 84 6.49 9.78 -12.47
N ASP A 85 5.51 9.22 -13.18
CA ASP A 85 4.39 8.52 -12.56
C ASP A 85 4.78 7.06 -12.27
N ARG A 86 4.96 6.74 -10.98
CA ARG A 86 5.37 5.40 -10.58
C ARG A 86 4.28 4.37 -10.77
N ASN A 87 3.00 4.71 -10.62
CA ASN A 87 1.93 3.72 -10.81
C ASN A 87 1.86 3.29 -12.27
N HIS A 88 2.07 4.24 -13.19
CA HIS A 88 2.21 3.94 -14.61
C HIS A 88 3.47 3.12 -14.91
N LEU A 89 4.62 3.43 -14.29
CA LEU A 89 5.82 2.61 -14.42
C LEU A 89 5.64 1.20 -13.87
N ASP A 90 4.99 1.03 -12.72
CA ASP A 90 4.72 -0.28 -12.12
C ASP A 90 3.79 -1.12 -13.02
N LEU A 91 2.85 -0.49 -13.74
CA LEU A 91 2.02 -1.14 -14.76
C LEU A 91 2.87 -1.63 -15.94
N LEU A 92 3.69 -0.75 -16.52
CA LEU A 92 4.58 -1.09 -17.63
C LEU A 92 5.57 -2.20 -17.23
N LEU A 93 6.14 -2.12 -16.03
CA LEU A 93 7.05 -3.14 -15.50
C LEU A 93 6.34 -4.48 -15.32
N LYS A 94 5.08 -4.51 -14.88
CA LYS A 94 4.28 -5.74 -14.81
C LYS A 94 4.01 -6.33 -16.19
N GLU A 95 3.64 -5.51 -17.17
CA GLU A 95 3.43 -5.96 -18.55
C GLU A 95 4.72 -6.56 -19.14
N HIS A 96 5.87 -5.91 -18.95
CA HIS A 96 7.16 -6.42 -19.41
C HIS A 96 7.58 -7.70 -18.65
N GLN A 97 7.35 -7.80 -17.34
CA GLN A 97 7.62 -9.01 -16.56
C GLN A 97 6.71 -10.19 -16.92
N LEU A 98 5.46 -9.94 -17.35
CA LEU A 98 4.55 -10.98 -17.83
C LEU A 98 4.97 -11.52 -19.21
N ASN A 99 5.70 -10.72 -19.99
CA ASN A 99 6.22 -11.10 -21.31
C ASN A 99 7.65 -11.69 -21.26
N ALA A 100 8.40 -11.42 -20.19
CA ALA A 100 9.77 -11.89 -20.04
C ALA A 100 9.85 -13.10 -19.10
N GLU A 101 10.11 -14.28 -19.67
CA GLU A 101 10.38 -15.54 -18.94
C GLU A 101 11.70 -15.47 -18.14
N GLY A 102 11.73 -14.70 -17.05
CA GLY A 102 12.81 -14.71 -16.07
C GLY A 102 14.08 -13.92 -16.42
N PHE A 103 14.06 -13.11 -17.49
CA PHE A 103 15.15 -12.17 -17.81
C PHE A 103 14.67 -10.72 -17.74
N ILE A 104 15.40 -9.85 -17.03
CA ILE A 104 15.19 -8.40 -17.11
C ILE A 104 15.79 -7.96 -18.45
N ASP A 105 14.94 -7.63 -19.43
CA ASP A 105 15.41 -7.05 -20.68
C ASP A 105 15.94 -5.62 -20.47
N SER A 106 16.70 -5.12 -21.45
CA SER A 106 17.33 -3.79 -21.37
C SER A 106 16.31 -2.65 -21.25
N ASP A 107 15.08 -2.86 -21.73
CA ASP A 107 14.03 -1.85 -21.70
C ASP A 107 13.41 -1.76 -20.30
N THR A 108 13.18 -2.90 -19.65
CA THR A 108 12.78 -3.01 -18.25
C THR A 108 13.84 -2.40 -17.32
N ALA A 109 15.12 -2.69 -17.56
CA ALA A 109 16.23 -2.09 -16.82
C ALA A 109 16.29 -0.56 -16.99
N LYS A 110 15.93 -0.06 -18.18
CA LYS A 110 15.86 1.37 -18.47
C LYS A 110 14.68 2.04 -17.76
N GLU A 111 13.50 1.40 -17.71
CA GLU A 111 12.34 1.90 -16.96
C GLU A 111 12.62 1.97 -15.44
N ILE A 112 13.25 0.93 -14.87
CA ILE A 112 13.74 0.96 -13.48
C ILE A 112 14.75 2.10 -13.29
N GLY A 113 15.65 2.29 -14.26
CA GLY A 113 16.64 3.36 -14.30
C GLY A 113 16.06 4.77 -14.28
N LYS A 114 14.85 4.97 -14.81
CA LYS A 114 14.18 6.29 -14.82
C LYS A 114 13.81 6.76 -13.42
N ILE A 115 13.34 5.86 -12.55
CA ILE A 115 13.01 6.21 -11.14
C ILE A 115 14.28 6.65 -10.39
N THR A 116 15.40 5.97 -10.62
CA THR A 116 16.70 6.34 -10.03
C THR A 116 17.29 7.65 -10.57
N ALA A 117 16.71 8.23 -11.63
CA ALA A 117 17.17 9.48 -12.24
C ALA A 117 16.33 10.71 -11.85
N ALA A 118 15.38 10.58 -10.91
CA ALA A 118 14.63 11.71 -10.39
C ALA A 118 15.53 12.62 -9.54
N ASP A 119 15.32 13.94 -9.62
CA ASP A 119 16.01 14.92 -8.78
C ASP A 119 15.37 15.04 -7.39
N ALA A 120 14.07 14.72 -7.32
CA ALA A 120 13.27 14.77 -6.10
C ALA A 120 12.12 13.75 -6.12
N ILE A 121 11.75 13.28 -4.93
CA ILE A 121 10.63 12.35 -4.71
C ILE A 121 9.55 13.04 -3.87
N ILE A 122 8.34 13.06 -4.38
CA ILE A 122 7.13 13.41 -3.63
C ILE A 122 6.55 12.14 -3.01
N THR A 123 6.34 12.16 -1.70
CA THR A 123 5.69 11.06 -0.97
C THR A 123 4.87 11.62 0.17
N GLY A 124 3.85 10.90 0.60
CA GLY A 124 2.99 11.40 1.67
C GLY A 124 2.30 10.33 2.48
N THR A 125 1.70 10.77 3.58
CA THR A 125 0.77 9.95 4.34
C THR A 125 -0.56 10.63 4.52
N TYR A 126 -1.62 9.85 4.59
CA TYR A 126 -2.94 10.34 4.93
C TYR A 126 -3.49 9.61 6.17
N SER A 127 -4.45 10.23 6.84
CA SER A 127 -5.14 9.63 7.99
C SER A 127 -6.56 10.17 8.06
N ILE A 128 -7.54 9.29 8.16
CA ILE A 128 -8.94 9.70 8.36
C ILE A 128 -9.06 10.34 9.75
N VAL A 129 -9.68 11.51 9.82
CA VAL A 129 -9.92 12.27 11.05
C VAL A 129 -11.41 12.46 11.20
N GLY A 130 -12.02 11.79 12.18
CA GLY A 130 -13.47 11.77 12.30
C GLY A 130 -14.11 10.92 11.21
N THR A 131 -15.31 11.31 10.74
CA THR A 131 -16.10 10.55 9.76
C THR A 131 -16.08 11.15 8.35
N ASP A 132 -15.60 12.39 8.21
CA ASP A 132 -15.82 13.23 7.04
C ASP A 132 -14.58 14.03 6.63
N LYS A 133 -13.40 13.72 7.18
CA LYS A 133 -12.17 14.42 6.84
C LYS A 133 -10.99 13.47 6.75
N VAL A 134 -10.02 13.84 5.93
CA VAL A 134 -8.72 13.19 5.86
C VAL A 134 -7.61 14.23 6.04
N LYS A 135 -6.64 13.91 6.88
CA LYS A 135 -5.43 14.71 7.01
C LYS A 135 -4.38 14.15 6.07
N VAL A 136 -4.03 14.90 5.02
CA VAL A 136 -2.97 14.56 4.06
C VAL A 136 -1.69 15.30 4.44
N ARG A 137 -0.57 14.59 4.42
CA ARG A 137 0.78 15.12 4.69
C ARG A 137 1.65 14.80 3.49
N VAL A 138 2.20 15.82 2.85
CA VAL A 138 3.08 15.71 1.69
C VAL A 138 4.50 16.07 2.10
N LYS A 139 5.47 15.34 1.59
CA LYS A 139 6.91 15.60 1.75
C LYS A 139 7.60 15.48 0.40
N VAL A 140 8.63 16.28 0.21
CA VAL A 140 9.53 16.18 -0.93
C VAL A 140 10.94 15.94 -0.43
N LEU A 141 11.53 14.85 -0.92
CA LEU A 141 12.87 14.41 -0.59
C LEU A 141 13.79 14.67 -1.77
N ASP A 142 14.96 15.23 -1.48
CA ASP A 142 16.06 15.29 -2.44
C ASP A 142 16.66 13.89 -2.59
N THR A 143 16.78 13.39 -3.82
CA THR A 143 17.21 12.00 -4.08
C THR A 143 18.70 11.77 -3.80
N GLU A 144 19.53 12.80 -3.90
CA GLU A 144 20.98 12.71 -3.65
C GLU A 144 21.30 12.68 -2.16
N SER A 145 20.64 13.53 -1.38
CA SER A 145 20.90 13.71 0.06
C SER A 145 19.92 12.97 0.98
N ALA A 146 18.81 12.47 0.43
CA ALA A 146 17.67 11.94 1.17
C ALA A 146 17.01 12.94 2.14
N LEU A 147 17.37 14.23 2.07
CA LEU A 147 16.85 15.26 2.96
C LEU A 147 15.51 15.78 2.48
N GLN A 148 14.61 16.01 3.43
CA GLN A 148 13.33 16.68 3.17
C GLN A 148 13.59 18.18 2.98
N PHE A 149 13.26 18.73 1.81
CA PHE A 149 13.43 20.16 1.51
C PHE A 149 12.11 20.91 1.29
N ALA A 150 11.00 20.20 1.05
CA ALA A 150 9.66 20.78 0.99
C ALA A 150 8.65 19.85 1.67
N ALA A 151 7.60 20.44 2.22
CA ALA A 151 6.48 19.72 2.84
C ALA A 151 5.27 20.64 2.99
N ASN A 152 4.10 20.02 3.05
CA ASN A 152 2.85 20.68 3.43
C ASN A 152 1.87 19.65 4.01
N MET A 153 0.83 20.09 4.69
CA MET A 153 -0.26 19.22 5.13
C MET A 153 -1.58 19.97 5.14
N GLY A 154 -2.66 19.25 4.80
CA GLY A 154 -4.01 19.78 4.77
C GLY A 154 -4.98 18.85 5.47
N LEU A 155 -6.07 19.42 5.99
CA LEU A 155 -7.24 18.68 6.40
C LEU A 155 -8.30 18.85 5.32
N LEU A 156 -8.55 17.79 4.57
CA LEU A 156 -9.43 17.76 3.41
C LEU A 156 -10.78 17.16 3.81
N PRO A 157 -11.91 17.74 3.36
CA PRO A 157 -13.22 17.14 3.54
C PRO A 157 -13.36 15.89 2.67
N LEU A 158 -13.86 14.80 3.23
CA LEU A 158 -14.11 13.53 2.56
C LEU A 158 -15.59 13.47 2.16
N ASN A 159 -15.89 13.59 0.87
CA ASN A 159 -17.25 13.45 0.35
C ASN A 159 -17.69 11.98 0.37
N ASP A 160 -18.98 11.70 0.15
CA ASP A 160 -19.52 10.34 0.31
C ASP A 160 -18.93 9.34 -0.69
N GLY A 161 -18.64 9.77 -1.93
CA GLY A 161 -17.94 8.94 -2.91
C GLY A 161 -16.52 8.57 -2.47
N LEU A 162 -15.78 9.52 -1.90
CA LEU A 162 -14.44 9.28 -1.38
C LEU A 162 -14.45 8.49 -0.07
N LYS A 163 -15.53 8.52 0.71
CA LYS A 163 -15.72 7.60 1.86
C LYS A 163 -15.88 6.17 1.37
N GLU A 164 -16.61 5.97 0.28
CA GLU A 164 -16.72 4.67 -0.37
C GLU A 164 -15.35 4.21 -0.89
N ILE A 165 -14.59 5.07 -1.58
CA ILE A 165 -13.21 4.76 -2.05
C ILE A 165 -12.24 4.52 -0.88
N ALA A 166 -12.39 5.24 0.23
CA ALA A 166 -11.64 4.99 1.46
C ALA A 166 -11.95 3.61 2.06
N GLY A 167 -13.14 3.06 1.77
CA GLY A 167 -13.60 1.74 2.19
C GLY A 167 -13.56 0.63 1.11
N THR A 168 -13.42 0.97 -0.17
CA THR A 168 -13.41 0.03 -1.30
C THR A 168 -12.01 -0.06 -1.89
N LYS A 169 -11.42 -1.26 -1.86
CA LYS A 169 -10.18 -1.53 -2.61
C LYS A 169 -10.55 -1.76 -4.09
N TYR A 170 -10.49 -0.70 -4.91
CA TYR A 170 -10.70 -0.78 -6.37
C TYR A 170 -9.53 -1.47 -7.08
N GLY A 171 -9.87 -2.33 -8.05
CA GLY A 171 -8.98 -2.92 -9.05
C GLY A 171 -9.65 -4.09 -9.78
N ASN A 172 -10.31 -3.82 -10.90
CA ASN A 172 -10.95 -4.81 -11.78
C ASN A 172 -10.63 -4.45 -13.25
N ASP A 173 -10.13 -5.41 -14.05
CA ASP A 173 -10.41 -5.60 -15.49
C ASP A 173 -9.75 -6.95 -15.93
N GLY A 174 -10.33 -7.89 -16.68
CA GLY A 174 -11.58 -7.93 -17.41
C GLY A 174 -12.09 -9.37 -17.65
N THR A 175 -13.37 -9.45 -17.98
CA THR A 175 -14.25 -10.62 -18.11
C THR A 175 -13.99 -11.56 -19.29
N THR A 176 -14.20 -12.86 -19.09
CA THR A 176 -15.18 -13.62 -19.88
C THR A 176 -15.89 -14.68 -19.04
N THR A 177 -17.20 -14.74 -19.24
CA THR A 177 -18.24 -15.41 -18.46
C THR A 177 -18.37 -16.90 -18.72
N SER A 178 -18.63 -17.71 -17.68
CA SER A 178 -19.71 -18.72 -17.73
C SER A 178 -20.23 -19.12 -16.34
N ASN A 179 -21.43 -18.63 -16.03
CA ASN A 179 -22.52 -19.17 -15.20
C ASN A 179 -22.26 -19.87 -13.85
N SER A 180 -22.78 -19.19 -12.81
CA SER A 180 -23.06 -19.58 -11.42
C SER A 180 -23.93 -20.86 -11.27
N PRO A 181 -23.89 -21.54 -10.11
CA PRO A 181 -24.89 -21.23 -9.08
C PRO A 181 -24.34 -21.15 -7.63
N ASN A 182 -24.58 -19.99 -7.01
CA ASN A 182 -24.90 -19.69 -5.61
C ASN A 182 -24.30 -20.56 -4.47
N ASN A 183 -23.29 -20.01 -3.78
CA ASN A 183 -23.35 -19.78 -2.33
C ASN A 183 -22.37 -18.64 -1.95
N PRO A 184 -22.73 -17.66 -1.09
CA PRO A 184 -21.85 -16.56 -0.72
C PRO A 184 -20.80 -17.08 0.29
N ILE A 185 -19.51 -16.91 0.01
CA ILE A 185 -18.49 -17.01 1.05
C ILE A 185 -18.59 -15.72 1.87
N ASP A 186 -19.36 -15.83 2.93
CA ASP A 186 -19.36 -14.92 4.06
C ASP A 186 -17.93 -14.78 4.59
N CYS A 187 -17.29 -13.65 4.31
CA CYS A 187 -15.94 -13.35 4.76
C CYS A 187 -15.97 -12.21 5.78
N GLU A 188 -16.67 -12.45 6.89
CA GLU A 188 -16.59 -11.65 8.13
C GLU A 188 -15.31 -11.95 8.95
N SER A 189 -14.39 -12.79 8.45
CA SER A 189 -13.20 -13.19 9.22
C SER A 189 -12.00 -12.27 8.98
N GLU A 190 -11.43 -11.73 10.05
CA GLU A 190 -10.13 -11.01 10.10
C GLU A 190 -8.92 -11.90 9.72
N LYS A 191 -9.11 -12.95 8.91
CA LYS A 191 -8.15 -14.02 8.69
C LYS A 191 -7.91 -14.29 7.21
N GLY A 192 -6.67 -14.61 6.87
CA GLY A 192 -6.20 -14.94 5.52
C GLY A 192 -5.37 -16.23 5.47
N THR A 193 -4.86 -16.50 4.28
CA THR A 193 -4.06 -17.68 3.95
C THR A 193 -2.68 -17.25 3.45
N LEU A 194 -1.64 -17.89 3.95
CA LEU A 194 -0.26 -17.69 3.52
C LEU A 194 0.31 -19.01 3.01
N CYS A 195 0.56 -19.07 1.71
CA CYS A 195 1.15 -20.18 1.00
C CYS A 195 2.64 -19.95 0.75
N PHE A 196 3.39 -21.05 0.66
CA PHE A 196 4.78 -21.07 0.26
C PHE A 196 4.94 -22.07 -0.87
N ASN A 197 5.51 -21.63 -1.99
CA ASN A 197 5.86 -22.45 -3.13
C ASN A 197 7.37 -22.69 -3.13
N ASN A 198 7.79 -23.95 -3.03
CA ASN A 198 9.19 -24.32 -3.03
C ASN A 198 9.68 -24.59 -4.46
N THR A 199 10.32 -23.60 -5.09
CA THR A 199 10.91 -23.76 -6.43
C THR A 199 12.35 -24.26 -6.39
N THR A 200 12.89 -24.51 -5.19
CA THR A 200 14.24 -25.06 -5.01
C THR A 200 14.24 -26.58 -5.24
N ASN A 201 15.43 -27.14 -5.41
CA ASN A 201 15.62 -28.60 -5.48
C ASN A 201 15.80 -29.25 -4.10
N GLU A 202 15.64 -28.49 -3.01
CA GLU A 202 15.85 -28.94 -1.64
C GLU A 202 14.51 -29.04 -0.90
N LYS A 203 14.39 -29.97 0.04
CA LYS A 203 13.24 -30.02 0.97
C LYS A 203 13.40 -28.90 1.99
N MET A 204 12.34 -28.15 2.25
CA MET A 204 12.38 -26.96 3.12
C MET A 204 11.51 -27.14 4.35
N ILE A 205 11.88 -26.47 5.44
CA ILE A 205 11.03 -26.23 6.60
C ILE A 205 10.77 -24.73 6.74
N ILE A 206 9.54 -24.39 7.06
CA ILE A 206 9.07 -23.03 7.21
C ILE A 206 8.39 -22.93 8.56
N LEU A 207 8.90 -22.09 9.44
CA LEU A 207 8.23 -21.74 10.68
C LEU A 207 7.58 -20.38 10.52
N ILE A 208 6.32 -20.27 10.89
CA ILE A 208 5.64 -18.97 11.02
C ILE A 208 5.29 -18.71 12.48
N GLU A 209 5.33 -17.45 12.90
CA GLU A 209 4.82 -17.00 14.19
C GLU A 209 3.48 -16.30 13.98
N TYR A 210 2.41 -16.87 14.53
CA TYR A 210 1.04 -16.39 14.34
C TYR A 210 0.34 -16.21 15.68
N TYR A 211 -0.64 -15.32 15.70
CA TYR A 211 -1.45 -15.11 16.89
C TYR A 211 -2.67 -16.02 16.88
N LYS A 212 -2.99 -16.56 18.05
CA LYS A 212 -4.21 -17.33 18.27
C LYS A 212 -5.03 -16.62 19.33
N HIS A 213 -6.29 -16.33 19.01
CA HIS A 213 -7.24 -15.83 19.99
C HIS A 213 -7.86 -17.00 20.76
N SER A 214 -7.77 -16.97 22.08
CA SER A 214 -8.43 -17.94 22.94
C SER A 214 -9.86 -17.48 23.24
N LYS A 215 -10.85 -18.19 22.69
CA LYS A 215 -12.27 -17.91 22.96
C LYS A 215 -12.66 -18.08 24.44
N SER A 216 -11.92 -18.88 25.22
CA SER A 216 -12.25 -19.13 26.64
C SER A 216 -11.69 -18.10 27.60
N THR A 217 -10.58 -17.45 27.24
CA THR A 217 -9.90 -16.47 28.10
C THR A 217 -9.93 -15.05 27.52
N GLY A 218 -10.37 -14.87 26.27
CA GLY A 218 -10.36 -13.58 25.56
C GLY A 218 -8.96 -13.05 25.27
N MET A 219 -7.91 -13.85 25.49
CA MET A 219 -6.52 -13.43 25.34
C MET A 219 -5.93 -13.90 24.01
N ASN A 220 -5.08 -13.04 23.44
CA ASN A 220 -4.25 -13.37 22.28
C ASN A 220 -2.93 -13.97 22.73
N SER A 221 -2.55 -15.14 22.20
CA SER A 221 -1.25 -15.75 22.44
C SER A 221 -0.45 -15.87 21.15
N LEU A 222 0.85 -15.58 21.23
CA LEU A 222 1.78 -15.83 20.14
C LEU A 222 2.09 -17.32 20.10
N ASN A 223 1.87 -17.94 18.94
CA ASN A 223 2.13 -19.35 18.66
C ASN A 223 3.02 -19.45 17.43
N ASN A 224 3.51 -20.65 17.18
CA ASN A 224 4.26 -20.98 15.97
C ASN A 224 3.75 -22.28 15.36
N SER A 225 3.87 -22.38 14.05
CA SER A 225 3.54 -23.59 13.30
C SER A 225 4.52 -23.77 12.16
N ASN A 226 4.71 -25.03 11.78
CA ASN A 226 5.75 -25.42 10.86
C ASN A 226 5.14 -26.12 9.65
N LEU A 227 5.60 -25.79 8.45
CA LEU A 227 5.36 -26.57 7.24
C LEU A 227 6.66 -27.18 6.76
N ILE A 228 6.58 -28.44 6.36
CA ILE A 228 7.64 -29.12 5.65
C ILE A 228 7.16 -29.28 4.22
N ILE A 229 7.93 -28.76 3.26
CA ILE A 229 7.56 -28.65 1.87
C ILE A 229 8.62 -29.30 0.98
N ASP A 230 8.21 -30.21 0.12
CA ASP A 230 9.10 -30.88 -0.83
C ASP A 230 9.40 -29.98 -2.04
N ALA A 231 10.41 -30.34 -2.84
CA ALA A 231 10.77 -29.60 -4.05
C ALA A 231 9.61 -29.58 -5.05
N GLY A 232 9.28 -28.40 -5.59
CA GLY A 232 8.16 -28.18 -6.51
C GLY A 232 6.78 -28.17 -5.86
N GLU A 233 6.68 -28.33 -4.53
CA GLU A 233 5.42 -28.36 -3.81
C GLU A 233 5.01 -26.94 -3.37
N THR A 234 3.69 -26.71 -3.23
CA THR A 234 3.12 -25.53 -2.55
C THR A 234 2.31 -25.97 -1.34
N LYS A 235 2.53 -25.36 -0.17
CA LYS A 235 1.77 -25.62 1.07
C LYS A 235 1.42 -24.32 1.78
N CYS A 236 0.32 -24.32 2.52
CA CYS A 236 -0.25 -23.10 3.10
C CYS A 236 -0.56 -23.21 4.59
N PHE A 237 -0.45 -22.07 5.25
CA PHE A 237 -1.01 -21.80 6.57
C PHE A 237 -2.33 -21.05 6.40
N TYR A 238 -3.39 -21.56 7.00
CA TYR A 238 -4.73 -21.01 6.91
C TYR A 238 -5.14 -20.29 8.20
N GLU A 239 -6.21 -19.52 8.14
CA GLU A 239 -6.83 -18.90 9.32
C GLU A 239 -5.89 -17.97 10.12
N LEU A 240 -4.93 -17.35 9.43
CA LEU A 240 -3.97 -16.44 10.01
C LEU A 240 -4.57 -15.04 10.11
N TYR A 241 -4.46 -14.37 11.25
CA TYR A 241 -4.99 -13.01 11.38
C TYR A 241 -4.34 -12.04 10.39
N ASP A 242 -5.11 -11.02 9.99
CA ASP A 242 -4.66 -9.90 9.16
C ASP A 242 -3.61 -9.06 9.91
N ARG A 243 -2.34 -9.43 9.74
CA ARG A 243 -1.19 -8.79 10.38
C ARG A 243 0.13 -9.23 9.77
N GLN A 244 1.16 -8.47 10.09
CA GLN A 244 2.54 -8.91 9.91
C GLN A 244 2.80 -10.17 10.74
N THR A 245 3.26 -11.19 10.04
CA THR A 245 3.57 -12.53 10.54
C THR A 245 5.05 -12.80 10.26
N LYS A 246 5.81 -13.17 11.28
CA LYS A 246 7.23 -13.52 11.11
C LYS A 246 7.34 -14.92 10.53
N TYR A 247 8.31 -15.11 9.65
CA TYR A 247 8.64 -16.41 9.09
C TYR A 247 10.14 -16.65 9.08
N TYR A 248 10.52 -17.93 9.14
CA TYR A 248 11.89 -18.41 9.14
C TYR A 248 11.94 -19.65 8.25
N ILE A 249 12.84 -19.65 7.26
CA ILE A 249 12.98 -20.72 6.27
C ILE A 249 14.36 -21.33 6.40
N ALA A 250 14.42 -22.65 6.46
CA ALA A 250 15.67 -23.41 6.41
C ALA A 250 15.50 -24.63 5.50
N THR A 251 16.62 -25.20 5.06
CA THR A 251 16.57 -26.55 4.47
C THR A 251 16.22 -27.55 5.55
N PHE A 252 15.53 -28.63 5.16
CA PHE A 252 15.23 -29.73 6.06
C PHE A 252 16.51 -30.43 6.55
N GLU A 253 17.57 -30.41 5.75
CA GLU A 253 18.89 -30.89 6.17
C GLU A 253 19.45 -30.07 7.33
N SER A 254 19.52 -28.73 7.21
CA SER A 254 19.97 -27.89 8.31
C SER A 254 19.05 -28.02 9.52
N PHE A 255 17.73 -28.13 9.31
CA PHE A 255 16.77 -28.38 10.39
C PHE A 255 17.11 -29.61 11.23
N THR A 256 17.43 -30.72 10.57
CA THR A 256 17.76 -31.97 11.26
C THR A 256 19.15 -31.93 11.90
N LYS A 257 20.15 -31.34 11.22
CA LYS A 257 21.55 -31.34 11.68
C LYS A 257 21.87 -30.20 12.64
N ASP A 258 21.65 -28.97 12.21
CA ASP A 258 22.08 -27.76 12.92
C ASP A 258 21.05 -27.35 13.98
N PHE A 259 19.77 -27.41 13.64
CA PHE A 259 18.67 -27.10 14.55
C PHE A 259 18.19 -28.33 15.36
N LYS A 260 18.84 -29.49 15.21
CA LYS A 260 18.57 -30.72 16.00
C LYS A 260 17.08 -31.11 16.02
N ALA A 261 16.38 -30.88 14.90
CA ALA A 261 14.94 -31.07 14.74
C ALA A 261 14.06 -30.32 15.76
N ALA A 262 14.58 -29.24 16.36
CA ALA A 262 13.86 -28.41 17.33
C ALA A 262 13.52 -27.05 16.70
N ASP A 263 12.25 -26.86 16.40
CA ASP A 263 11.70 -25.69 15.70
C ASP A 263 11.95 -24.35 16.40
N LYS A 264 12.00 -24.34 17.73
CA LYS A 264 12.37 -23.16 18.53
C LYS A 264 13.72 -22.55 18.14
N TYR A 265 14.64 -23.34 17.57
CA TYR A 265 15.95 -22.84 17.17
C TYR A 265 15.92 -22.09 15.83
N LEU A 266 14.91 -22.31 14.98
CA LEU A 266 14.74 -21.56 13.72
C LEU A 266 14.61 -20.05 13.96
N LYS A 267 14.07 -19.64 15.11
CA LYS A 267 13.91 -18.24 15.49
C LYS A 267 14.95 -17.71 16.48
N HIS A 268 15.93 -18.53 16.85
CA HIS A 268 16.92 -18.14 17.83
C HIS A 268 18.11 -17.47 17.13
N ASP A 269 18.50 -16.27 17.57
CA ASP A 269 19.51 -15.43 16.89
C ASP A 269 20.82 -16.16 16.58
N TYR A 270 21.27 -17.00 17.53
CA TYR A 270 22.46 -17.85 17.39
C TYR A 270 22.47 -18.78 16.16
N TYR A 271 21.32 -19.15 15.61
CA TYR A 271 21.22 -20.08 14.47
C TYR A 271 20.83 -19.39 13.16
N THR A 272 20.78 -18.06 13.14
CA THR A 272 20.30 -17.30 11.97
C THR A 272 21.15 -17.50 10.72
N GLN A 273 22.44 -17.83 10.86
CA GLN A 273 23.33 -18.18 9.75
C GLN A 273 22.95 -19.47 9.00
N PHE A 274 22.13 -20.34 9.60
CA PHE A 274 21.66 -21.59 8.99
C PHE A 274 20.30 -21.43 8.30
N LEU A 275 19.71 -20.23 8.33
CA LEU A 275 18.46 -19.93 7.63
C LEU A 275 18.75 -19.62 6.16
N LYS A 276 17.88 -20.11 5.29
CA LYS A 276 17.83 -19.71 3.88
C LYS A 276 17.20 -18.34 3.72
N ASP A 277 16.17 -18.05 4.51
CA ASP A 277 15.51 -16.75 4.54
C ASP A 277 14.79 -16.53 5.88
N LYS A 278 14.55 -15.28 6.24
CA LYS A 278 13.66 -14.88 7.33
C LYS A 278 13.12 -13.48 7.12
N GLY A 279 11.92 -13.22 7.60
CA GLY A 279 11.37 -11.89 7.52
C GLY A 279 9.97 -11.78 8.11
N GLU A 280 9.30 -10.71 7.72
CA GLU A 280 7.91 -10.44 8.07
C GLU A 280 7.10 -10.40 6.78
N ILE A 281 5.96 -11.07 6.79
CA ILE A 281 5.02 -11.08 5.67
C ILE A 281 3.65 -10.65 6.18
N MET A 282 3.05 -9.70 5.47
CA MET A 282 1.68 -9.29 5.74
C MET A 282 0.73 -10.39 5.27
N VAL A 283 -0.01 -10.97 6.21
CA VAL A 283 -1.21 -11.76 5.95
C VAL A 283 -2.37 -10.77 5.88
N GLU A 284 -3.21 -10.86 4.84
CA GLU A 284 -4.37 -9.99 4.67
C GLU A 284 -5.65 -10.81 4.83
N ALA A 285 -6.66 -10.25 5.50
CA ALA A 285 -7.96 -10.90 5.68
C ALA A 285 -8.54 -11.28 4.31
N CYS A 286 -9.13 -12.48 4.23
CA CYS A 286 -9.81 -13.00 3.05
C CYS A 286 -8.93 -13.11 1.79
N LYS A 287 -7.60 -13.05 1.94
CA LYS A 287 -6.67 -13.21 0.82
C LYS A 287 -5.80 -14.43 1.01
N GLU A 288 -5.47 -15.05 -0.12
CA GLU A 288 -4.37 -15.99 -0.22
C GLU A 288 -3.15 -15.27 -0.80
N LYS A 289 -2.01 -15.41 -0.13
CA LYS A 289 -0.74 -14.89 -0.60
C LYS A 289 0.26 -16.03 -0.72
N THR A 290 0.91 -16.15 -1.88
CA THR A 290 1.92 -17.19 -2.11
C THR A 290 3.31 -16.59 -2.16
N PHE A 291 4.19 -17.06 -1.29
CA PHE A 291 5.61 -16.72 -1.25
C PHE A 291 6.42 -17.77 -2.02
N VAL A 292 7.23 -17.34 -2.98
CA VAL A 292 8.07 -18.25 -3.78
C VAL A 292 9.47 -18.34 -3.16
N ILE A 293 9.86 -19.54 -2.72
CA ILE A 293 11.19 -19.85 -2.20
C ILE A 293 12.07 -20.22 -3.38
N LYS A 294 13.20 -19.52 -3.54
CA LYS A 294 14.18 -19.70 -4.61
C LYS A 294 15.53 -20.16 -4.07
#